data_AF-A0A9D7IBA8-F1
#
_entry.id   AF-A0A9D7IBA8-F1
#
_cell.length_a   1.000
_cell.length_b   1.000
_cell.length_c   1.000
_cell.angle_alpha   90.00
_cell.angle_beta   90.00
_cell.angle_gamma   90.00
#
_symmetry.space_group_name_H-M   'P 1'
#
loop_
_entity.id
_entity.type
_entity.pdbx_description
1 polymer ?
#
loop_
_entity_poly.entity_id
_entity_poly.type
_entity_poly.pdbx_seq_one_letter_code
_entity_poly.pdbx_strand_id
1 'polypeptide(L)' 'MSKKECPSCAMNVDDKSTVCPICGYEFPETNKGFVIVAIILLIISLLYFVF' A
#
# COMPACT_ATOMS: atom_id res chain seq x y z
N MET A 1 15.21 -13.11 -5.36
CA MET A 1 15.17 -11.94 -4.46
C MET A 1 14.80 -10.75 -5.34
N SER A 2 13.57 -10.24 -5.23
CA SER A 2 13.11 -9.13 -6.07
C SER A 2 13.67 -7.83 -5.49
N LYS A 3 14.14 -6.93 -6.35
CA LYS A 3 14.64 -5.60 -5.94
C LYS A 3 13.77 -4.54 -6.60
N LYS A 4 13.47 -3.48 -5.87
CA LYS A 4 12.76 -2.30 -6.36
C LYS A 4 13.68 -1.09 -6.28
N GLU A 5 13.54 -0.16 -7.21
CA GLU A 5 14.27 1.10 -7.14
C GLU A 5 13.53 2.06 -6.20
N CYS A 6 14.27 2.68 -5.29
CA CYS A 6 13.68 3.69 -4.41
C CYS A 6 13.32 4.93 -5.25
N PRO A 7 12.07 5.44 -5.20
CA PRO A 7 11.65 6.59 -6.01
C PRO A 7 12.29 7.91 -5.58
N SER A 8 12.89 7.96 -4.38
CA SER A 8 13.54 9.16 -3.85
C SER A 8 15.02 9.24 -4.22
N CYS A 9 15.79 8.16 -4.00
CA CYS A 9 17.23 8.15 -4.22
C CYS A 9 17.70 7.28 -5.39
N ALA A 10 16.78 6.67 -6.15
CA ALA A 10 17.04 5.77 -7.28
C ALA A 10 17.93 4.55 -6.97
N MET A 11 18.12 4.23 -5.68
CA MET A 11 18.94 3.09 -5.27
C MET A 11 18.13 1.79 -5.27
N ASN A 12 18.77 0.70 -5.65
CA ASN A 12 18.18 -0.64 -5.59
C ASN A 12 18.04 -1.11 -4.14
N VAL A 13 16.80 -1.32 -3.70
CA VAL A 13 16.45 -1.81 -2.36
C VAL A 13 15.61 -3.08 -2.44
N ASP A 14 15.56 -3.83 -1.34
CA ASP A 14 14.75 -5.04 -1.25
C ASP A 14 13.25 -4.70 -1.38
N ASP A 15 12.49 -5.51 -2.11
CA ASP A 15 11.06 -5.26 -2.31
C ASP A 15 10.25 -5.31 -1.00
N LYS A 16 10.72 -6.07 -0.01
CA LYS A 16 10.14 -6.19 1.32
C LYS A 16 10.57 -5.09 2.29
N SER A 17 11.49 -4.21 1.90
CA SER A 17 11.86 -3.07 2.73
C SER A 17 10.69 -2.08 2.84
N THR A 18 10.30 -1.77 4.07
CA THR A 18 9.30 -0.76 4.42
C THR A 18 9.88 0.64 4.43
N VAL A 19 11.18 0.76 4.68
CA VAL A 19 11.93 2.02 4.64
C VAL A 19 13.20 1.82 3.84
N CYS A 20 13.54 2.79 2.99
CA CYS A 20 14.81 2.79 2.27
C CYS A 20 15.96 3.01 3.27
N PRO A 21 16.92 2.08 3.40
CA PRO A 21 18.03 2.21 4.35
C PRO A 21 19.06 3.27 3.94
N ILE A 22 18.93 3.84 2.74
CA ILE A 22 19.89 4.79 2.17
C ILE A 22 19.45 6.23 2.38
N CYS A 23 18.17 6.53 2.13
CA CYS A 23 17.64 7.89 2.23
C CYS A 23 16.54 8.05 3.30
N GLY A 24 16.06 6.97 3.91
CA GLY A 24 14.98 7.01 4.90
C GLY A 24 13.58 7.16 4.31
N TYR A 25 13.39 7.00 3.00
CA TYR A 25 12.06 7.05 2.39
C TYR A 25 11.17 5.90 2.85
N GLU A 26 10.03 6.20 3.45
CA GLU A 26 9.00 5.24 3.84
C GLU A 26 8.17 4.82 2.62
N PHE A 27 8.19 3.52 2.31
CA PHE A 27 7.36 2.97 1.25
C PHE A 27 5.91 2.87 1.72
N PRO A 28 4.94 3.27 0.88
CA PRO A 28 3.53 3.13 1.24
C PRO A 28 3.17 1.65 1.38
N GLU A 29 2.86 1.24 2.61
CA GLU A 29 2.32 -0.10 2.88
C GLU A 29 0.80 -0.09 2.70
N THR A 30 0.33 -0.66 1.59
CA THR A 30 -1.10 -0.91 1.43
C THR A 30 -1.50 -2.11 2.29
N ASN A 31 -2.06 -1.83 3.47
CA ASN A 31 -2.62 -2.89 4.32
C ASN A 31 -3.86 -3.48 3.65
N LYS A 32 -3.82 -4.79 3.36
CA LYS A 32 -4.95 -5.52 2.75
C LYS A 32 -6.24 -5.39 3.55
N GLY A 33 -6.17 -5.21 4.87
CA GLY A 33 -7.33 -5.01 5.72
C GLY A 33 -8.15 -3.77 5.35
N PHE A 34 -7.48 -2.65 5.04
CA PHE A 34 -8.17 -1.41 4.65
C PHE A 34 -8.90 -1.55 3.31
N VAL A 35 -8.35 -2.33 2.37
CA VAL A 35 -9.00 -2.59 1.08
C VAL A 35 -10.31 -3.35 1.28
N ILE A 36 -10.31 -4.39 2.13
CA ILE A 36 -11.51 -5.17 2.44
C ILE A 36 -12.56 -4.31 3.15
N VAL A 37 -12.16 -3.51 4.13
CA VAL A 37 -13.06 -2.59 4.84
C VAL A 37 -13.69 -1.59 3.87
N ALA A 38 -12.92 -1.01 2.94
CA ALA A 38 -13.45 -0.10 1.94
C ALA A 38 -14.48 -0.76 1.01
N ILE A 39 -14.25 -2.00 0.59
CA ILE A 39 -15.19 -2.77 -0.23
C ILE A 39 -16.49 -3.04 0.55
N ILE A 40 -16.39 -3.45 1.82
CA ILE A 40 -17.57 -3.70 2.67
C ILE A 40 -18.40 -2.42 2.83
N LEU A 41 -17.75 -1.29 3.09
CA LEU A 41 -18.42 0.01 3.22
C LEU A 41 -19.16 0.42 1.94
N LEU A 42 -18.54 0.22 0.76
CA LEU A 42 -19.18 0.48 -0.53
C LEU A 42 -20.40 -0.41 -0.75
N ILE A 43 -20.31 -1.70 -0.44
CA ILE A 43 -21.43 -2.64 -0.59
C ILE A 43 -22.59 -2.24 0.33
N ILE A 44 -22.31 -1.94 1.60
CA ILE A 44 -23.33 -1.50 2.56
C ILE A 44 -23.98 -0.20 2.09
N SER A 45 -23.18 0.76 1.61
CA SER A 45 -23.69 2.03 1.09
C SER A 45 -24.61 1.83 -0.12
N LEU A 46 -24.28 0.90 -1.02
CA LEU A 46 -25.12 0.57 -2.18
C LEU A 46 -26.41 -0.14 -1.77
N LEU A 47 -26.33 -1.08 -0.83
CA LEU A 47 -27.51 -1.76 -0.28
C LEU A 47 -28.48 -0.77 0.37
N TYR A 48 -27.97 0.19 1.14
CA TYR A 48 -28.77 1.25 1.76
C TYR A 48 -29.35 2.25 0.73
N PHE A 49 -28.69 2.43 -0.40
CA PHE A 49 -29.20 3.30 -1.48
C PHE A 49 -30.29 2.62 -2.31
N VAL A 50 -30.27 1.29 -2.38
CA VAL A 50 -31.23 0.48 -3.16
C VAL A 50 -32.50 0.13 -2.36
N PHE A 51 -32.38 -0.08 -1.04
CA PHE A 51 -33.49 -0.37 -0.12
C PHE A 51 -34.06 0.90 0.52
#